data_AF-A0A1I5XX16-F1
#
_entry.id   AF-A0A1I5XX16-F1
#
_cell.length_a   1.000
_cell.length_b   1.000
_cell.length_c   1.000
_cell.angle_alpha   90.00
_cell.angle_beta   90.00
_cell.angle_gamma   90.00
#
_symmetry.space_group_name_H-M   'P 1'
#
loop_
_entity.id
_entity.type
_entity.pdbx_description
1 polymer ?
#
loop_
_entity_poly.entity_id
_entity_poly.type
_entity_poly.pdbx_seq_one_letter_code
_entity_poly.pdbx_strand_id
1 'polypeptide(L)' 'MMMKTLAVLLAASAALAGCVVAPYDNNPPPRAQRDRDRDGIPNRADRDRDGDGVPNRYDRAPNNPNR' A
#
# COMPACT_ATOMS: atom_id res chain seq x y z
N MET A 1 36.84 26.76 5.20
CA MET A 1 36.41 25.74 4.22
C MET A 1 35.92 24.43 4.86
N MET A 2 36.37 24.05 6.06
CA MET A 2 35.99 22.81 6.77
C MET A 2 34.51 22.70 7.21
N MET A 3 33.86 23.85 7.49
CA MET A 3 32.47 23.89 8.00
C MET A 3 31.44 23.53 6.90
N LYS A 4 31.77 23.84 5.64
CA LYS A 4 30.88 23.59 4.49
C LYS A 4 30.96 22.14 4.03
N THR A 5 32.13 21.51 4.12
CA THR A 5 32.30 20.08 3.84
C THR A 5 31.56 19.21 4.86
N LEU A 6 31.53 19.63 6.12
CA LEU A 6 30.74 18.95 7.17
C LEU A 6 29.23 19.02 6.87
N ALA A 7 28.74 20.18 6.42
CA ALA A 7 27.33 20.36 6.07
C ALA A 7 26.90 19.51 4.86
N VAL A 8 27.77 19.36 3.85
CA VAL A 8 27.51 18.51 2.67
C VAL A 8 27.48 17.02 3.05
N LEU A 9 28.38 16.58 3.93
CA LEU A 9 28.39 15.20 4.42
C LEU A 9 27.17 14.87 5.28
N LEU A 10 26.70 15.82 6.10
CA LEU A 10 25.50 15.66 6.92
C LEU A 10 24.22 15.62 6.07
N ALA A 11 24.18 16.33 4.95
CA ALA A 11 23.05 16.33 4.03
C ALA A 11 22.97 15.02 3.21
N ALA A 12 24.11 14.42 2.87
CA ALA A 12 24.18 13.19 2.07
C ALA A 12 23.69 11.94 2.82
N SER A 13 23.82 11.89 4.15
CA SER A 13 23.38 10.75 4.96
C SER A 13 21.86 10.68 5.17
N ALA A 14 21.13 11.79 5.01
CA ALA A 14 19.68 11.83 5.13
C ALA A 14 18.94 11.21 3.92
N ALA A 15 19.60 11.06 2.77
CA ALA A 15 19.00 10.51 1.55
C ALA A 15 18.96 8.97 1.52
N LEU A 16 19.68 8.29 2.43
CA LEU A 16 19.76 6.82 2.50
C LEU A 16 18.74 6.20 3.46
N ALA A 17 17.94 7.00 4.16
CA ALA A 17 16.79 6.53 4.94
C ALA A 17 15.55 6.26 4.04
N GLY A 18 15.80 5.84 2.79
CA GLY A 18 14.77 5.52 1.83
C GLY A 18 14.18 4.14 2.09
N CYS A 19 12.85 4.11 2.21
CA CYS A 19 11.99 2.94 2.03
C CYS A 19 12.16 1.82 3.07
N VAL A 20 11.85 2.10 4.34
CA VAL A 20 11.35 1.04 5.23
C VAL A 20 9.98 0.62 4.69
N VAL A 21 9.96 -0.41 3.85
CA VAL A 21 8.72 -1.15 3.58
C VAL A 21 8.35 -1.80 4.91
N ALA A 22 7.27 -1.33 5.53
CA ALA A 22 6.72 -2.00 6.69
C ALA A 22 6.53 -3.48 6.33
N PRO A 23 6.96 -4.43 7.18
CA PRO A 23 6.68 -5.84 6.92
C PRO A 23 5.17 -5.98 6.79
N TYR A 24 4.70 -6.39 5.62
CA TYR A 24 3.33 -6.86 5.48
C TYR A 24 3.22 -8.06 6.42
N ASP A 25 2.44 -7.89 7.49
CA ASP A 25 2.12 -8.98 8.39
C ASP A 25 1.47 -10.08 7.54
N ASN A 26 2.23 -11.14 7.25
CA ASN A 26 1.79 -12.30 6.48
C ASN A 26 0.79 -13.17 7.27
N ASN A 27 0.05 -12.57 8.19
CA ASN A 27 -1.05 -13.21 8.86
C ASN A 27 -2.29 -12.97 7.99
N PRO A 28 -2.66 -13.90 7.09
CA PRO A 28 -3.87 -13.73 6.31
C PRO A 28 -5.02 -13.47 7.31
N PRO A 29 -5.83 -12.42 7.12
CA PRO A 29 -6.95 -12.16 8.00
C PRO A 29 -7.78 -13.45 8.07
N PRO A 30 -8.45 -13.76 9.21
CA PRO A 30 -8.96 -15.11 9.50
C PRO A 30 -10.02 -15.68 8.54
N ARG A 31 -10.25 -15.06 7.38
CA ARG A 31 -11.25 -15.39 6.38
C ARG A 31 -10.78 -14.94 4.99
N ALA A 32 -9.86 -15.68 4.36
CA ALA A 32 -9.54 -15.53 2.93
C ALA A 32 -10.76 -15.63 1.98
N GLN A 33 -11.96 -15.94 2.52
CA GLN A 33 -13.25 -15.89 1.83
C GLN A 33 -13.88 -14.48 1.76
N ARG A 34 -13.33 -13.46 2.44
CA ARG A 34 -13.97 -12.13 2.59
C ARG A 34 -13.06 -10.95 2.26
N ASP A 35 -11.96 -11.18 1.57
CA ASP A 35 -11.05 -10.18 1.02
C ASP A 35 -10.69 -10.70 -0.39
N ARG A 36 -11.24 -10.07 -1.42
CA ARG A 36 -11.31 -10.64 -2.78
C ARG A 36 -10.10 -10.23 -3.61
N ASP A 37 -9.66 -8.99 -3.49
CA ASP A 37 -8.50 -8.44 -4.18
C ASP A 37 -7.20 -8.58 -3.35
N ARG A 38 -7.30 -8.96 -2.08
CA ARG A 38 -6.18 -9.26 -1.16
C ARG A 38 -5.33 -8.03 -0.84
N ASP A 39 -5.97 -6.87 -0.77
CA ASP A 39 -5.33 -5.61 -0.36
C ASP A 39 -5.20 -5.48 1.17
N GLY A 40 -5.76 -6.43 1.92
CA GLY A 40 -5.78 -6.46 3.38
C GLY A 40 -7.00 -5.79 4.00
N ILE A 41 -7.92 -5.26 3.19
CA ILE A 41 -9.19 -4.67 3.60
C ILE A 41 -10.30 -5.71 3.41
N PRO A 42 -11.07 -6.03 4.47
CA PRO A 42 -12.20 -6.93 4.30
C PRO A 42 -13.24 -6.35 3.33
N ASN A 43 -13.80 -7.16 2.43
CA ASN A 43 -14.87 -6.85 1.44
C ASN A 43 -16.07 -6.05 1.99
N ARG A 44 -16.32 -6.08 3.30
CA ARG A 44 -17.38 -5.31 3.98
C ARG A 44 -17.03 -3.84 4.21
N ALA A 45 -15.73 -3.55 4.27
CA ALA A 45 -15.14 -2.24 4.53
C ALA A 45 -14.41 -1.70 3.29
N ASP A 46 -14.14 -2.55 2.31
CA ASP A 46 -13.49 -2.22 1.06
C ASP A 46 -14.39 -1.42 0.11
N ARG A 47 -13.80 -0.40 -0.52
CA ARG A 47 -14.45 0.51 -1.47
C ARG A 47 -14.21 0.11 -2.92
N ASP A 48 -13.31 -0.82 -3.21
CA ASP A 48 -12.97 -1.33 -4.54
C ASP A 48 -12.69 -2.85 -4.43
N ARG A 49 -13.76 -3.63 -4.31
CA ARG A 49 -13.69 -5.01 -3.80
C ARG A 49 -13.00 -6.00 -4.75
N ASP A 50 -12.93 -5.66 -6.02
CA ASP A 50 -12.25 -6.44 -7.04
C ASP A 50 -10.92 -5.81 -7.47
N GLY A 51 -10.55 -4.65 -6.92
CA GLY A 51 -9.27 -4.00 -7.18
C GLY A 51 -9.10 -3.57 -8.64
N ASP A 52 -10.20 -3.22 -9.31
CA ASP A 52 -10.19 -2.83 -10.73
C ASP A 52 -10.00 -1.31 -10.93
N GLY A 53 -9.95 -0.56 -9.82
CA GLY A 53 -9.75 0.88 -9.79
C GLY A 53 -11.06 1.69 -9.83
N VAL A 54 -12.21 1.04 -9.94
CA VAL A 54 -13.53 1.69 -9.93
C VAL A 54 -14.17 1.51 -8.56
N PRO A 55 -14.53 2.60 -7.85
CA PRO A 55 -15.20 2.46 -6.56
C PRO A 55 -16.52 1.68 -6.68
N ASN A 56 -16.78 0.76 -5.77
CA ASN A 56 -17.97 -0.11 -5.66
C ASN A 56 -19.32 0.59 -5.92
N ARG A 57 -19.40 1.91 -5.65
CA ARG A 57 -20.61 2.74 -5.86
C ARG A 57 -20.86 3.15 -7.32
N TYR A 58 -19.82 3.15 -8.16
CA TYR A 58 -19.87 3.48 -9.58
C TYR A 58 -19.68 2.26 -10.48
N ASP A 59 -19.59 1.12 -9.82
CA ASP A 59 -19.13 -0.11 -10.37
C ASP A 59 -20.33 -1.00 -10.73
N ARG A 60 -20.40 -1.49 -11.98
CA ARG A 60 -21.50 -2.35 -12.45
C ARG A 60 -21.30 -3.82 -12.07
N ALA A 61 -20.08 -4.24 -11.80
CA ALA A 61 -19.75 -5.60 -11.42
C ALA A 61 -18.71 -5.60 -10.27
N PRO A 62 -19.09 -5.19 -9.03
CA PRO A 62 -18.18 -4.75 -7.95
C PRO A 62 -17.49 -5.90 -7.23
N ASN A 63 -17.12 -6.88 -8.02
CA ASN A 63 -17.00 -8.29 -7.70
C ASN A 63 -16.29 -9.04 -8.83
N ASN A 64 -16.13 -8.45 -10.02
CA ASN A 64 -15.53 -9.03 -11.19
C ASN A 64 -14.51 -8.05 -11.77
N PRO A 65 -13.20 -8.28 -11.57
CA PRO A 65 -12.17 -7.39 -12.08
C PRO A 65 -12.03 -7.39 -13.62
N ASN A 66 -12.66 -8.34 -14.31
CA ASN A 66 -12.53 -8.53 -15.77
C ASN A 66 -13.85 -8.30 -16.53
N ARG A 67 -14.72 -7.44 -16.00
CA ARG A 67 -16.04 -7.14 -16.54
C ARG A 67 -16.04 -6.31 -17.83
#